data_AF-A0A6J0ZAC9-F1
#
_entry.id   AF-A0A6J0ZAC9-F1
#
_cell.length_a   1.000
_cell.length_b   1.000
_cell.length_c   1.000
_cell.angle_alpha   90.00
_cell.angle_beta   90.00
_cell.angle_gamma   90.00
#
_symmetry.space_group_name_H-M   'P 1'
#
loop_
_entity.id
_entity.type
_entity.pdbx_description
1 polymer ?
#
loop_
_entity_poly.entity_id
_entity_poly.type
_entity_poly.pdbx_seq_one_letter_code
_entity_poly.pdbx_strand_id
1 'polypeptide(L)'
;MFKNEYQGGAFVEIFSAQGKNPGAKWKILGSPSVIWKEFDKEVKSFVFVLEGSSQTNKIQLPKENKQILGLIQRFLVLQIYIPLGQDFSTELLINSTHEWTTAFLGE
;
A
#
# COMPACT_ATOMS: atom_id res chain seq x y z
N MET A 1 1.33 14.36 2.14
CA MET A 1 1.79 13.92 0.82
C MET A 1 0.82 14.42 -0.25
N PHE A 2 -0.45 14.02 -0.17
CA PHE A 2 -1.51 14.33 -1.14
C PHE A 2 -2.33 15.60 -0.83
N LYS A 3 -2.05 16.29 0.29
CA LYS A 3 -2.83 17.47 0.73
C LYS A 3 -2.97 18.56 -0.34
N ASN A 4 -1.97 18.72 -1.21
CA ASN A 4 -1.96 19.73 -2.27
C ASN A 4 -2.18 19.11 -3.67
N GLU A 5 -2.42 17.80 -3.76
CA GLU A 5 -2.75 17.13 -5.02
C GLU A 5 -4.26 17.20 -5.28
N TYR A 6 -4.67 17.19 -6.55
CA TYR A 6 -6.10 17.16 -6.90
C TYR A 6 -6.71 15.82 -6.51
N GLN A 7 -7.80 15.86 -5.76
CA GLN A 7 -8.45 14.69 -5.15
C GLN A 7 -9.94 14.56 -5.49
N GLY A 8 -10.46 15.41 -6.38
CA GLY A 8 -11.87 15.43 -6.80
C GLY A 8 -12.19 14.49 -7.97
N GLY A 9 -11.28 13.59 -8.34
CA GLY A 9 -11.52 12.56 -9.36
C GLY A 9 -12.33 11.37 -8.84
N ALA A 10 -12.55 10.37 -9.67
CA ALA A 10 -13.24 9.14 -9.28
C ALA A 10 -12.51 8.38 -8.16
N PHE A 11 -11.17 8.44 -8.13
CA PHE A 11 -10.32 7.86 -7.11
C PHE A 11 -8.98 8.62 -7.03
N VAL A 12 -8.23 8.38 -5.96
CA VAL A 12 -6.84 8.83 -5.81
C VAL A 12 -5.95 7.59 -5.80
N GLU A 13 -5.07 7.45 -6.80
CA GLU A 13 -4.15 6.32 -6.89
C GLU A 13 -2.94 6.54 -5.96
N ILE A 14 -2.82 5.72 -4.93
CA ILE A 14 -1.69 5.78 -3.97
C ILE A 14 -0.58 4.77 -4.28
N PHE A 15 -0.91 3.76 -5.08
CA PHE A 15 0.00 2.71 -5.50
C PHE A 15 -0.45 2.16 -6.87
N SER A 16 0.53 1.93 -7.74
CA SER A 16 0.33 1.21 -8.99
C SER A 16 1.56 0.38 -9.27
N ALA A 17 1.38 -0.89 -9.62
CA ALA A 17 2.49 -1.72 -10.12
C ALA A 17 2.94 -1.29 -11.53
N GLN A 18 2.22 -0.37 -12.18
CA GLN A 18 2.56 0.19 -13.49
C GLN A 18 3.69 1.23 -13.39
N GLY A 19 4.30 1.53 -14.55
CA GLY A 19 5.36 2.54 -14.63
C GLY A 19 6.75 2.05 -14.18
N LYS A 20 7.69 2.98 -14.03
CA LYS A 20 9.12 2.66 -13.86
C LYS A 20 9.51 2.29 -12.43
N ASN A 21 8.92 2.93 -11.41
CA ASN A 21 9.31 2.72 -10.01
C ASN A 21 8.09 2.77 -9.06
N PRO A 22 7.34 1.65 -8.93
CA PRO A 22 6.14 1.59 -8.09
C PRO A 22 6.44 1.84 -6.60
N GLY A 23 7.66 1.51 -6.16
CA GLY A 23 8.12 1.66 -4.77
C GLY A 23 8.62 3.06 -4.40
N ALA A 24 8.66 4.03 -5.31
CA ALA A 24 9.33 5.32 -5.07
C ALA A 24 8.77 6.08 -3.85
N LYS A 25 7.45 6.06 -3.68
CA LYS A 25 6.73 6.73 -2.59
C LYS A 25 6.71 5.91 -1.29
N TRP A 26 7.02 4.61 -1.37
CA TRP A 26 6.85 3.64 -0.30
C TRP A 26 8.18 3.32 0.39
N LYS A 27 8.15 3.10 1.69
CA LYS A 27 9.27 2.47 2.41
C LYS A 27 9.12 0.96 2.25
N ILE A 28 10.08 0.34 1.58
CA ILE A 28 10.15 -1.11 1.42
C ILE A 28 11.04 -1.66 2.52
N LEU A 29 10.51 -2.57 3.33
CA LEU A 29 11.25 -3.37 4.30
C LEU A 29 11.19 -4.83 3.82
N GLY A 30 12.34 -5.37 3.43
CA GLY A 30 12.47 -6.72 2.87
C GLY A 30 13.60 -6.77 1.84
N SER A 31 14.02 -7.99 1.48
CA SER A 31 15.03 -8.21 0.43
C SER A 31 14.40 -8.07 -0.96
N PRO A 32 15.14 -7.62 -1.99
CA PRO A 32 14.68 -7.64 -3.39
C PRO A 32 14.29 -9.05 -3.90
N SER A 33 14.73 -10.11 -3.23
CA SER A 33 14.35 -11.49 -3.52
C SER A 33 12.95 -11.87 -3.06
N VAL A 34 12.34 -11.06 -2.19
CA VAL A 34 11.00 -11.30 -1.61
C VAL A 34 10.02 -10.16 -1.91
N ILE A 35 10.52 -9.00 -2.35
CA ILE A 35 9.69 -7.88 -2.80
C ILE A 35 10.17 -7.42 -4.17
N TRP A 36 9.37 -7.66 -5.21
CA TRP A 36 9.72 -7.28 -6.58
C TRP A 36 8.48 -6.95 -7.42
N LYS A 37 8.74 -6.47 -8.64
CA LYS A 37 7.73 -6.24 -9.67
C LYS A 37 7.89 -7.29 -10.75
N GLU A 38 6.80 -7.92 -11.16
CA GLU A 38 6.81 -8.89 -12.26
C GLU A 38 5.59 -8.73 -13.17
N PHE A 39 5.68 -9.27 -14.40
CA PHE A 39 4.57 -9.31 -15.33
C PHE A 39 3.82 -10.62 -15.15
N ASP A 40 2.61 -10.55 -14.62
CA ASP A 40 1.73 -11.69 -14.48
C ASP A 40 0.96 -11.92 -15.80
N LYS A 41 1.02 -13.15 -16.30
CA LYS A 41 0.44 -13.52 -17.60
C LYS A 41 -1.07 -13.73 -17.55
N GLU A 42 -1.61 -14.10 -16.40
CA GLU A 42 -3.03 -14.36 -16.21
C GLU A 42 -3.80 -13.04 -16.22
N VAL A 43 -3.33 -12.05 -15.46
CA VAL A 43 -3.91 -10.70 -15.45
C VAL A 43 -3.34 -9.78 -16.53
N LYS A 44 -2.36 -10.26 -17.31
CA LYS A 44 -1.68 -9.53 -18.41
C LYS A 44 -1.19 -8.15 -17.99
N SER A 45 -0.64 -8.04 -16.79
CA SER A 45 -0.29 -6.78 -16.16
C SER A 45 0.94 -6.95 -15.28
N PHE A 46 1.62 -5.84 -15.00
CA PHE A 46 2.57 -5.84 -13.91
C PHE A 46 1.85 -5.92 -12.57
N VAL A 47 2.37 -6.76 -11.69
CA VAL A 47 1.98 -6.92 -10.29
C VAL A 47 3.18 -6.62 -9.40
N PHE A 48 2.91 -6.31 -8.15
CA PHE A 48 3.95 -6.06 -7.15
C PHE A 48 3.83 -7.14 -6.09
N VAL A 49 4.85 -7.99 -6.02
CA VAL A 49 4.87 -9.20 -5.21
C VAL A 49 5.52 -8.89 -3.89
N LEU A 50 4.87 -9.32 -2.80
CA LEU A 50 5.43 -9.34 -1.46
C LEU A 50 5.30 -10.78 -0.94
N GLU A 51 6.45 -11.43 -0.74
CA GLU A 51 6.55 -12.78 -0.21
C GLU A 51 7.29 -12.82 1.13
N GLY A 52 7.22 -13.97 1.79
CA GLY A 52 7.84 -14.23 3.09
C GLY A 52 7.03 -13.70 4.26
N SER A 53 7.65 -13.62 5.44
CA SER A 53 6.94 -13.31 6.68
C SER A 53 6.40 -11.88 6.72
N SER A 54 5.12 -11.74 7.06
CA SER A 54 4.42 -10.47 7.35
C SER A 54 5.08 -9.62 8.44
N GLN A 55 5.92 -10.21 9.30
CA GLN A 55 6.65 -9.50 10.35
C GLN A 55 7.88 -8.74 9.83
N THR A 56 8.55 -9.29 8.82
CA THR A 56 9.82 -8.74 8.31
C THR A 56 9.69 -8.09 6.93
N ASN A 57 8.67 -8.49 6.16
CA ASN A 57 8.45 -8.05 4.79
C ASN A 57 7.19 -7.21 4.72
N LYS A 58 7.36 -5.89 4.53
CA LYS A 58 6.25 -4.96 4.42
C LYS A 58 6.60 -3.74 3.60
N ILE A 59 5.59 -3.13 3.01
CA ILE A 59 5.68 -1.79 2.43
C ILE A 59 4.85 -0.81 3.25
N GLN A 60 5.35 0.41 3.38
CA GLN A 60 4.69 1.45 4.18
C GLN A 60 4.61 2.76 3.41
N LEU A 61 3.45 3.40 3.46
CA LEU A 61 3.22 4.75 2.97
C LEU A 61 2.68 5.62 4.12
N PRO A 62 3.24 6.82 4.35
CA PRO A 62 4.37 7.43 3.65
C PRO A 62 5.71 6.82 4.04
N LYS A 63 6.75 7.09 3.23
CA LYS A 63 8.11 6.59 3.45
C LYS A 63 8.70 7.02 4.79
N GLU A 64 8.34 8.22 5.24
CA GLU A 64 8.77 8.80 6.51
C GLU A 64 7.60 8.85 7.50
N ASN A 65 7.80 8.30 8.71
CA ASN A 65 6.74 8.17 9.72
C ASN A 65 6.16 9.52 10.20
N LYS A 66 6.87 10.64 9.99
CA LYS A 66 6.41 11.98 10.38
C LYS A 66 5.52 12.64 9.33
N GLN A 67 5.44 12.07 8.13
CA GLN A 67 4.65 12.63 7.04
C GLN A 67 3.20 12.14 7.17
N ILE A 68 2.24 13.03 6.95
CA ILE A 68 0.80 12.68 6.88
C ILE A 68 0.43 12.48 5.41
N LEU A 69 -0.39 11.47 5.09
CA LEU A 69 -0.88 11.24 3.72
C LEU A 69 -1.69 12.43 3.21
N GLY A 70 -2.69 12.87 3.98
CA GLY A 70 -3.59 13.97 3.58
C GLY A 70 -4.62 13.55 2.52
N LEU A 71 -5.06 12.29 2.58
CA LEU A 71 -6.17 11.75 1.79
C LEU A 71 -7.49 12.09 2.49
N ILE A 72 -8.53 12.37 1.72
CA ILE A 72 -9.87 12.74 2.22
C ILE A 72 -10.97 11.75 1.78
N GLN A 73 -10.58 10.66 1.13
CA GLN A 73 -11.45 9.68 0.52
C GLN A 73 -12.02 8.77 1.61
N ARG A 74 -13.33 8.52 1.53
CA ARG A 74 -14.05 7.70 2.51
C ARG A 74 -13.72 6.21 2.41
N PHE A 75 -13.27 5.76 1.25
CA PHE A 75 -13.06 4.35 0.96
C PHE A 75 -11.62 4.10 0.55
N LEU A 76 -11.05 3.02 1.08
CA LEU A 76 -9.80 2.43 0.63
C LEU A 76 -10.13 1.13 -0.12
N VAL A 77 -9.62 1.01 -1.35
CA VAL A 77 -9.78 -0.21 -2.15
C VAL A 77 -8.40 -0.80 -2.38
N LEU A 78 -8.22 -2.06 -2.02
CA LEU A 78 -7.00 -2.82 -2.24
C LEU A 78 -7.33 -3.99 -3.18
N GLN A 79 -6.57 -4.11 -4.27
CA GLN A 79 -6.64 -5.26 -5.17
C GLN A 79 -5.45 -6.18 -4.86
N ILE A 80 -5.72 -7.31 -4.18
CA ILE A 80 -4.70 -8.21 -3.66
C ILE A 80 -5.08 -9.65 -4.01
N TYR A 81 -4.09 -10.44 -4.40
CA TYR A 81 -4.19 -11.89 -4.50
C TYR A 81 -3.46 -12.53 -3.31
N ILE A 82 -4.16 -13.37 -2.55
CA ILE A 82 -3.60 -14.09 -1.40
C ILE A 82 -3.64 -15.58 -1.73
N PRO A 83 -2.49 -16.25 -1.92
CA PRO A 83 -2.48 -17.69 -2.18
C PRO A 83 -3.09 -18.49 -1.02
N LEU A 84 -3.66 -19.65 -1.33
CA LEU A 84 -4.26 -20.53 -0.33
C LEU A 84 -3.24 -20.89 0.76
N GLY A 85 -3.61 -20.64 2.02
CA GLY A 85 -2.79 -20.98 3.19
C GLY A 85 -1.70 -19.95 3.53
N GLN A 86 -1.68 -18.78 2.88
CA GLN A 86 -0.81 -17.66 3.25
C GLN A 86 -1.55 -16.65 4.13
N ASP A 87 -0.81 -16.00 5.03
CA ASP A 87 -1.31 -14.88 5.83
C ASP A 87 -1.18 -13.55 5.09
N PHE A 88 -2.08 -12.62 5.41
CA PHE A 88 -2.00 -11.24 4.95
C PHE A 88 -2.43 -10.32 6.07
N SER A 89 -1.70 -9.22 6.24
CA SER A 89 -2.09 -8.15 7.16
C SER A 89 -1.93 -6.80 6.50
N THR A 90 -2.81 -5.87 6.86
CA THR A 90 -2.70 -4.47 6.49
C THR A 90 -3.00 -3.62 7.70
N GLU A 91 -2.29 -2.50 7.83
CA GLU A 91 -2.49 -1.52 8.90
C GLU A 91 -2.83 -0.18 8.26
N LEU A 92 -3.93 0.42 8.71
CA LEU A 92 -4.35 1.76 8.29
C LEU A 92 -4.47 2.67 9.50
N LEU A 93 -3.68 3.76 9.48
CA LEU A 93 -3.75 4.81 10.49
C LEU A 93 -4.69 5.92 10.03
N ILE A 94 -5.81 6.10 10.73
CA ILE A 94 -6.77 7.17 10.43
C ILE A 94 -6.66 8.27 11.48
N ASN A 95 -6.36 9.48 11.02
CA ASN A 95 -6.47 10.69 11.86
C ASN A 95 -7.90 11.22 11.76
N SER A 96 -8.68 11.03 12.83
CA SER A 96 -9.97 11.70 13.00
C SER A 96 -9.75 13.12 13.53
N THR A 97 -10.57 14.08 13.08
CA THR A 97 -10.66 15.42 13.71
C THR A 97 -11.19 15.37 15.14
N HIS A 98 -11.72 14.23 15.59
CA HIS A 98 -12.05 13.95 16.99
C HIS A 98 -10.97 13.04 17.59
N GLU A 99 -9.88 13.62 18.11
CA GLU A 99 -8.78 13.13 19.01
C GLU A 99 -8.36 11.63 19.09
N TRP A 100 -8.92 10.71 18.31
CA TRP A 100 -8.67 9.28 18.39
C TRP A 100 -8.11 8.79 17.07
N THR A 101 -6.89 8.28 17.13
CA THR A 101 -6.28 7.54 16.04
C THR A 101 -6.79 6.11 16.09
N THR A 102 -7.42 5.64 14.99
CA THR A 102 -7.88 4.25 14.86
C THR A 102 -6.95 3.49 13.94
N ALA A 103 -6.42 2.35 14.41
CA ALA A 103 -5.68 1.38 13.60
C ALA A 103 -6.59 0.17 13.33
N PHE A 104 -6.70 -0.24 12.06
CA PHE A 104 -7.36 -1.49 11.69
C PHE A 104 -6.29 -2.56 11.45
N LEU A 105 -6.44 -3.72 12.08
CA LEU A 105 -5.71 -4.94 11.75
C LEU A 105 -6.70 -5.85 11.00
N GLY A 106 -6.38 -6.17 9.74
CA GLY A 106 -7.04 -7.28 9.07
C GLY A 106 -6.41 -8.59 9.54
N GLU A 107 -7.22 -9.50 10.08
CA GLU A 107 -6.85 -10.90 10.37
C GLU A 107 -7.09 -11.80 9.14
#